data_AF-A0A2A4P7Q3-F1
#
_entry.id   AF-A0A2A4P7Q3-F1
#
_cell.length_a   1.000
_cell.length_b   1.000
_cell.length_c   1.000
_cell.angle_alpha   90.00
_cell.angle_beta   90.00
_cell.angle_gamma   90.00
#
_symmetry.space_group_name_H-M   'P 1'
#
loop_
_entity.id
_entity.type
_entity.pdbx_description
1 polymer ?
#
loop_
_entity_poly.entity_id
_entity_poly.type
_entity_poly.pdbx_seq_one_letter_code
_entity_poly.pdbx_strand_id
1 'polypeptide(L)'
;MDIDEQADLAARYRVRGIPDLRILSASGEEMARSIGFKGQDEVATWLQQQLAKALADSPGSIQFTPSEGASSDRERLRQELRQEMERLRTELQELRDELSRLPR
;
A
#
# COMPACT_ATOMS: atom_id res chain seq x y z
N MET A 1 -3.23 0.10 15.11
CA MET A 1 -3.96 0.08 16.39
C MET A 1 -3.09 0.84 17.38
N ASP A 2 -3.67 1.82 18.06
CA ASP A 2 -3.00 2.50 19.17
C ASP A 2 -3.17 1.64 20.44
N ILE A 3 -2.06 1.33 21.12
CA ILE A 3 -2.07 0.46 22.31
C ILE A 3 -2.48 1.23 23.58
N ASP A 4 -2.29 2.54 23.60
CA ASP A 4 -2.62 3.37 24.75
C ASP A 4 -4.14 3.58 24.80
N GLU A 5 -4.78 3.71 23.64
CA GLU A 5 -6.25 3.78 23.51
C GLU A 5 -6.92 2.40 23.65
N GLN A 6 -6.24 1.32 23.28
CA GLN A 6 -6.79 -0.06 23.23
C GLN A 6 -6.03 -1.01 24.16
N ALA A 7 -5.83 -0.61 25.42
CA ALA A 7 -5.02 -1.36 26.38
C ALA A 7 -5.47 -2.81 26.58
N ASP A 8 -6.78 -3.07 26.62
CA ASP A 8 -7.32 -4.43 26.77
C ASP A 8 -6.97 -5.33 25.58
N LEU A 9 -7.05 -4.78 24.36
CA LEU A 9 -6.72 -5.52 23.14
C LEU A 9 -5.21 -5.78 23.07
N ALA A 10 -4.40 -4.78 23.42
CA ALA A 10 -2.96 -4.92 23.53
C ALA A 10 -2.55 -5.99 24.58
N ALA A 11 -3.24 -6.03 25.72
CA ALA A 11 -3.02 -7.02 26.77
C ALA A 11 -3.43 -8.44 26.31
N ARG A 12 -4.59 -8.58 25.65
CA ARG A 12 -5.06 -9.85 25.06
C ARG A 12 -4.04 -10.43 24.10
N TYR A 13 -3.46 -9.60 23.25
CA TYR A 13 -2.39 -10.00 22.33
C TYR A 13 -1.00 -9.98 22.98
N ARG A 14 -0.83 -9.57 24.25
CA ARG A 14 0.47 -9.51 24.94
C ARG A 14 1.51 -8.69 24.14
N VAL A 15 1.12 -7.49 23.72
CA VAL A 15 2.06 -6.53 23.11
C VAL A 15 3.10 -6.13 24.16
N ARG A 16 4.39 -6.23 23.82
CA ARG A 16 5.52 -5.96 24.74
C ARG A 16 6.58 -5.02 24.16
N GLY A 17 6.52 -4.73 22.87
CA GLY A 17 7.45 -3.85 22.17
C GLY A 17 6.78 -3.30 20.92
N ILE A 18 7.08 -2.07 20.56
CA ILE A 18 6.46 -1.35 19.44
C ILE A 18 7.52 -0.95 18.40
N PRO A 19 7.19 -0.93 17.09
CA PRO A 19 5.93 -1.41 16.51
C PRO A 19 5.79 -2.96 16.56
N ASP A 20 4.57 -3.46 16.79
CA ASP A 20 4.20 -4.89 16.80
C ASP A 20 3.23 -5.13 15.63
N LEU A 21 3.67 -5.88 14.62
CA LEU A 21 2.89 -6.25 13.46
C LEU A 21 2.41 -7.70 13.60
N ARG A 22 1.12 -7.94 13.38
CA ARG A 22 0.53 -9.28 13.46
C ARG A 22 -0.41 -9.55 12.30
N ILE A 23 -0.39 -10.80 11.86
CA ILE A 23 -1.36 -11.35 10.92
C ILE A 23 -2.24 -12.28 11.71
N LEU A 24 -3.54 -12.03 11.65
CA LEU A 24 -4.55 -12.81 12.33
C LEU A 24 -5.36 -13.60 11.31
N SER A 25 -5.83 -14.78 11.71
CA SER A 25 -6.87 -15.49 10.98
C SER A 25 -8.22 -14.76 11.12
N ALA A 26 -9.21 -15.17 10.33
CA ALA A 26 -10.58 -14.66 10.48
C ALA A 26 -11.20 -14.97 11.86
N SER A 27 -10.74 -16.02 12.55
CA SER A 27 -11.14 -16.34 13.93
C SER A 27 -10.39 -15.50 14.99
N GLY A 28 -9.44 -14.66 14.57
CA GLY A 28 -8.66 -13.80 15.46
C GLY A 28 -7.42 -14.46 16.07
N GLU A 29 -7.06 -15.67 15.61
CA GLU A 29 -5.87 -16.39 16.04
C GLU A 29 -4.60 -15.80 15.38
N GLU A 30 -3.51 -15.72 16.13
CA GLU A 30 -2.23 -15.23 15.60
C GLU A 30 -1.61 -16.26 14.65
N MET A 31 -1.44 -15.85 13.40
CA MET A 31 -0.77 -16.66 12.37
C MET A 31 0.71 -16.29 12.25
N ALA A 32 1.03 -15.00 12.40
CA ALA A 32 2.39 -14.50 12.32
C ALA A 32 2.56 -13.20 13.10
N ARG A 33 3.78 -12.96 13.55
CA ARG A 33 4.17 -11.76 14.31
C ARG A 33 5.54 -11.26 13.89
N SER A 34 5.71 -9.93 13.90
CA SER A 34 6.96 -9.24 13.69
C SER A 34 7.04 -8.06 14.67
N ILE A 35 8.11 -8.00 15.47
CA ILE A 35 8.33 -6.93 16.45
C ILE A 35 9.52 -6.09 16.00
N GLY A 36 9.39 -4.78 16.16
CA GLY A 36 10.42 -3.81 15.85
C GLY A 36 10.23 -3.17 14.49
N PHE A 37 10.94 -2.06 14.29
CA PHE A 37 10.86 -1.29 13.06
C PHE A 37 11.44 -2.07 11.88
N LYS A 38 10.76 -1.98 10.74
CA LYS A 38 11.17 -2.55 9.45
C LYS A 38 10.98 -1.53 8.36
N GLY A 39 11.89 -1.52 7.38
CA GLY A 39 11.72 -0.72 6.17
C GLY A 39 10.53 -1.20 5.33
N GLN A 40 10.02 -0.34 4.45
CA GLN A 40 8.85 -0.67 3.61
C GLN A 40 9.03 -1.97 2.81
N ASP A 41 10.17 -2.14 2.15
CA ASP A 41 10.46 -3.32 1.33
C ASP A 41 10.58 -4.59 2.18
N GLU A 42 11.10 -4.45 3.40
CA GLU A 42 11.22 -5.56 4.35
C GLU A 42 9.85 -5.99 4.87
N VAL A 43 8.96 -5.05 5.17
CA VAL A 43 7.58 -5.34 5.54
C VAL A 43 6.85 -6.02 4.38
N ALA A 44 6.99 -5.51 3.15
CA ALA A 44 6.36 -6.10 1.97
C ALA A 44 6.83 -7.54 1.73
N THR A 45 8.15 -7.77 1.83
CA THR A 45 8.75 -9.10 1.68
C THR A 45 8.24 -10.05 2.76
N TRP A 46 8.19 -9.60 4.01
CA TRP A 46 7.68 -10.41 5.11
C TRP A 46 6.20 -10.78 4.91
N LEU A 47 5.36 -9.83 4.52
CA LEU A 47 3.94 -10.07 4.24
C LEU A 47 3.76 -11.12 3.12
N GLN A 48 4.51 -10.99 2.02
CA GLN A 48 4.46 -11.94 0.91
C GLN A 48 4.84 -13.37 1.36
N GLN A 49 5.86 -13.51 2.21
CA GLN A 49 6.25 -14.81 2.77
C GLN A 49 5.15 -15.42 3.64
N GLN A 50 4.51 -14.62 4.50
CA GLN A 50 3.43 -15.13 5.35
C GLN A 50 2.18 -15.50 4.54
N LEU A 51 1.85 -14.73 3.50
CA LEU A 51 0.78 -15.07 2.56
C LEU A 51 1.06 -16.37 1.82
N ALA A 52 2.27 -16.55 1.29
CA ALA A 52 2.66 -17.78 0.60
C ALA A 52 2.58 -19.01 1.52
N LYS A 53 3.01 -18.85 2.78
CA LYS A 53 2.90 -19.91 3.80
C LYS A 53 1.43 -20.26 4.09
N ALA A 54 0.58 -19.25 4.31
CA ALA A 54 -0.84 -19.47 4.57
C ALA A 54 -1.57 -20.15 3.40
N LEU A 55 -1.20 -19.82 2.15
CA LEU A 55 -1.71 -20.48 0.95
C LEU A 55 -1.25 -21.94 0.84
N ALA A 56 0.00 -22.23 1.22
CA ALA A 56 0.54 -23.60 1.23
C ALA A 56 -0.13 -24.47 2.31
N ASP A 57 -0.40 -23.89 3.47
CA ASP A 57 -1.03 -24.58 4.62
C ASP A 57 -2.57 -24.72 4.46
N SER A 58 -3.20 -24.02 3.51
CA SER A 58 -4.65 -24.11 3.25
C SER A 58 -4.97 -23.97 1.75
N PRO A 59 -5.11 -25.09 1.01
CA PRO A 59 -5.36 -25.08 -0.43
C PRO A 59 -6.78 -24.62 -0.87
N GLY A 60 -7.53 -23.88 -0.04
CA GLY A 60 -8.96 -23.66 -0.30
C GLY A 60 -9.63 -22.33 0.11
N SER A 61 -8.99 -21.36 0.76
CA SER A 61 -9.76 -20.23 1.31
C SER A 61 -8.98 -18.93 1.56
N ILE A 62 -8.09 -18.54 0.64
CA ILE A 62 -7.71 -17.12 0.54
C ILE A 62 -8.24 -16.60 -0.80
N GLN A 63 -9.51 -16.21 -0.82
CA GLN A 63 -9.99 -15.30 -1.85
C GLN A 63 -9.40 -13.92 -1.54
N PHE A 64 -8.24 -13.64 -2.14
CA PHE A 64 -7.81 -12.26 -2.30
C PHE A 64 -8.83 -11.61 -3.24
N THR A 65 -9.86 -10.97 -2.69
CA THR A 65 -10.63 -10.00 -3.45
C THR A 65 -9.77 -8.75 -3.50
N PRO A 66 -9.04 -8.45 -4.59
CA PRO A 66 -8.53 -7.11 -4.74
C PRO A 66 -9.74 -6.18 -4.60
N SER A 67 -9.70 -5.26 -3.65
CA SER A 67 -10.72 -4.21 -3.55
C SER A 67 -10.82 -3.57 -4.94
N GLU A 68 -11.97 -3.70 -5.60
CA GLU A 68 -12.22 -3.10 -6.92
C GLU A 68 -11.97 -1.58 -6.92
N GLY A 69 -11.96 -0.96 -5.73
CA GLY A 69 -11.57 0.43 -5.53
C GLY A 69 -10.10 0.73 -5.82
N ALA A 70 -9.16 -0.16 -5.45
CA ALA A 70 -7.73 0.11 -5.63
C ALA A 70 -7.29 0.11 -7.10
N SER A 71 -8.00 -0.66 -7.95
CA SER A 71 -7.78 -0.63 -9.40
C SER A 71 -8.37 0.63 -10.01
N SER A 72 -9.57 1.03 -9.56
CA SER A 72 -10.26 2.23 -10.04
C SER A 72 -9.53 3.53 -9.67
N ASP A 73 -8.98 3.62 -8.47
CA ASP A 73 -8.22 4.80 -8.02
C ASP A 73 -6.86 4.91 -8.73
N ARG A 74 -6.19 3.78 -8.97
CA ARG A 74 -4.95 3.75 -9.77
C ARG A 74 -5.21 4.11 -11.23
N GLU A 75 -6.33 3.68 -11.79
CA GLU A 75 -6.73 4.02 -13.16
C GLU A 75 -7.04 5.51 -13.29
N ARG A 76 -7.77 6.09 -12.31
CA ARG A 76 -8.02 7.54 -12.24
C ARG A 76 -6.73 8.34 -12.14
N LEU A 77 -5.84 7.98 -11.22
CA LEU A 77 -4.55 8.65 -11.06
C LEU A 77 -3.71 8.59 -12.34
N ARG A 78 -3.74 7.45 -13.06
CA ARG A 78 -3.08 7.31 -14.37
C ARG A 78 -3.70 8.18 -15.45
N GLN A 79 -5.01 8.32 -15.47
CA GLN A 79 -5.71 9.18 -16.42
C GLN A 79 -5.42 10.66 -16.16
N GLU A 80 -5.44 11.09 -14.90
CA GLU A 80 -5.08 12.45 -14.48
C GLU A 80 -3.64 12.79 -14.88
N LEU A 81 -2.67 11.92 -14.58
CA LEU A 81 -1.27 12.12 -14.97
C LEU A 81 -1.10 12.26 -16.48
N ARG A 82 -1.85 11.48 -17.28
CA ARG A 82 -1.81 11.60 -18.74
C ARG A 82 -2.34 12.95 -19.21
N GLN A 83 -3.48 13.39 -18.67
CA GLN A 83 -4.07 14.67 -19.05
C GLN A 83 -3.17 15.84 -18.68
N GLU A 84 -2.53 15.78 -17.52
CA GLU A 84 -1.60 16.81 -17.06
C GLU A 84 -0.34 16.87 -17.93
N MET A 85 0.23 15.72 -18.30
CA MET A 85 1.35 15.64 -19.24
C MET A 85 0.99 16.17 -20.63
N GLU A 86 -0.22 15.91 -21.11
CA GLU A 86 -0.71 16.43 -22.39
C GLU A 86 -0.83 17.97 -22.35
N ARG A 87 -1.37 18.52 -21.25
CA ARG A 87 -1.44 19.98 -21.02
C ARG A 87 -0.05 20.61 -21.00
N LEU A 88 0.86 20.08 -20.20
CA LEU A 88 2.22 20.59 -20.10
C LEU A 88 2.94 20.54 -21.46
N ARG A 89 2.67 19.52 -22.27
CA ARG A 89 3.22 19.42 -23.62
C ARG A 89 2.70 20.52 -24.53
N THR A 90 1.41 20.84 -24.46
CA THR A 90 0.80 21.93 -25.22
C THR A 90 1.33 23.30 -24.76
N GLU A 91 1.43 23.54 -23.45
CA GLU A 91 1.98 24.78 -22.91
C GLU A 91 3.44 24.99 -23.32
N LEU A 92 4.27 23.94 -23.28
CA LEU A 92 5.65 24.00 -23.77
C LEU A 92 5.73 24.27 -25.28
N GLN A 93 4.79 23.74 -26.05
CA GLN A 93 4.70 23.98 -27.48
C GLN A 93 4.36 25.45 -27.76
N GLU A 94 3.36 26.00 -27.06
CA GLU A 94 2.97 27.41 -27.19
C GLU A 94 4.09 28.36 -26.77
N LEU A 95 4.75 28.11 -25.64
CA LEU A 95 5.91 28.88 -25.19
C LEU A 95 7.05 28.84 -26.21
N ARG A 96 7.29 27.68 -26.83
CA ARG A 96 8.31 27.54 -27.88
C ARG A 96 7.94 28.35 -29.12
N ASP A 97 6.68 28.31 -29.53
CA ASP A 97 6.20 29.05 -30.69
C ASP A 97 6.23 30.57 -30.42
N GLU A 98 5.92 31.00 -29.20
CA GLU A 98 6.02 32.39 -28.76
C GLU A 98 7.49 32.88 -28.72
N LEU A 99 8.40 32.06 -28.17
CA LEU A 99 9.85 32.32 -28.23
C LEU A 99 10.37 32.39 -29.66
N SER A 100 9.82 31.60 -30.59
CA SER A 100 10.19 31.64 -32.01
C SER A 100 9.70 32.89 -32.75
N ARG A 101 8.69 33.57 -32.20
CA ARG A 101 8.09 34.80 -32.75
C ARG A 101 8.69 36.08 -32.17
N LEU A 102 9.51 35.99 -31.12
CA LEU A 102 10.25 37.14 -30.61
C LEU A 102 11.31 37.57 -31.63
N PRO A 103 11.36 38.85 -32.03
CA PRO A 103 12.45 39.35 -32.87
C PRO A 103 13.76 39.25 -32.09
N ARG A 104 14.80 38.74 -32.76
CA ARG A 104 16.17 38.70 -32.22
C ARG A 104 16.73 40.09 -31.95
#